data_AF-A0A143B3I2-F1
#
_entry.id   AF-A0A143B3I2-F1
#
_cell.length_a   1.000
_cell.length_b   1.000
_cell.length_c   1.000
_cell.angle_alpha   90.00
_cell.angle_beta   90.00
_cell.angle_gamma   90.00
#
_symmetry.space_group_name_H-M   'P 1'
#
loop_
_entity.id
_entity.type
_entity.pdbx_description
1 polymer ?
#
loop_
_entity_poly.entity_id
_entity_poly.type
_entity_poly.pdbx_seq_one_letter_code
_entity_poly.pdbx_strand_id
1 'polypeptide(L)'
;MSNWKQALRLLNGRLDIAGAPTFNLVVCGGTALVATEMVMRATRDGDVVALADDEGKLIDPAPLPGALALAASEVAEDLGVPKDWWNNGPSSGEGGLFRLGLPHGFADRLTWKKFGDKLTVAFIDQIYFKLYAAVNQFGSYHATDLQLKCETSPSPSRVRASLRCY
;
A
#
# COMPACT_ATOMS: atom_id res chain seq x y z
N MET A 1 9.48 -5.57 24.32
CA MET A 1 8.84 -4.94 23.14
C MET A 1 9.43 -5.58 21.90
N SER A 2 8.69 -6.46 21.22
CA SER A 2 9.19 -7.06 19.95
C SER A 2 9.21 -5.99 18.87
N ASN A 3 10.33 -5.85 18.19
CA ASN A 3 10.55 -4.88 17.12
C ASN A 3 9.89 -5.42 15.85
N TRP A 4 9.17 -4.59 15.09
CA TRP A 4 8.52 -5.02 13.84
C TRP A 4 9.52 -5.65 12.83
N LYS A 5 10.78 -5.17 12.81
CA LYS A 5 11.86 -5.77 12.01
C LYS A 5 12.15 -7.21 12.42
N GLN A 6 11.99 -7.54 13.70
CA GLN A 6 12.14 -8.90 14.22
C GLN A 6 10.99 -9.78 13.75
N ALA A 7 9.75 -9.29 13.79
CA ALA A 7 8.59 -10.02 13.27
C ALA A 7 8.76 -10.39 11.78
N LEU A 8 9.23 -9.46 10.95
CA LEU A 8 9.50 -9.75 9.54
C LEU A 8 10.66 -10.73 9.31
N ARG A 9 11.71 -10.68 10.14
CA ARG A 9 12.79 -11.66 10.07
C ARG A 9 12.32 -13.05 10.49
N LEU A 10 11.45 -13.14 11.49
CA LEU A 10 10.83 -14.41 11.89
C LEU A 10 9.92 -14.93 10.78
N LEU A 11 9.12 -14.06 10.16
CA LEU A 11 8.28 -14.43 9.02
C LEU A 11 9.11 -14.99 7.87
N ASN A 12 10.22 -14.34 7.52
CA ASN A 12 11.17 -14.87 6.56
C ASN A 12 11.69 -16.27 6.97
N GLY A 13 12.08 -16.44 8.23
CA GLY A 13 12.57 -17.73 8.73
C GLY A 13 11.53 -18.84 8.63
N ARG A 14 10.26 -18.55 8.98
CA ARG A 14 9.15 -19.52 8.84
C ARG A 14 8.90 -19.90 7.39
N LEU A 15 8.93 -18.92 6.47
CA LEU A 15 8.83 -19.18 5.03
C LEU A 15 9.97 -20.06 4.51
N ASP A 16 11.19 -19.84 5.01
CA ASP A 16 12.36 -20.61 4.61
C ASP A 16 12.28 -22.06 5.10
N ILE A 17 11.94 -22.27 6.38
CA ILE A 17 11.73 -23.59 6.98
C ILE A 17 10.64 -24.37 6.24
N ALA A 18 9.58 -23.70 5.80
CA ALA A 18 8.47 -24.30 5.06
C ALA A 18 8.80 -24.59 3.58
N GLY A 19 9.99 -24.21 3.08
CA GLY A 19 10.34 -24.34 1.67
C GLY A 19 9.48 -23.48 0.75
N ALA A 20 8.91 -22.38 1.27
CA ALA A 20 7.99 -21.52 0.53
C ALA A 20 8.69 -20.77 -0.62
N PRO A 21 7.95 -20.30 -1.64
CA PRO A 21 8.50 -19.38 -2.64
C PRO A 21 8.88 -18.04 -2.02
N THR A 22 9.56 -17.21 -2.80
CA THR A 22 9.87 -15.82 -2.45
C THR A 22 8.60 -14.97 -2.52
N PHE A 23 8.49 -13.99 -1.62
CA PHE A 23 7.38 -13.06 -1.59
C PHE A 23 7.88 -11.61 -1.58
N ASN A 24 7.39 -10.83 -2.54
CA ASN A 24 7.53 -9.38 -2.57
C ASN A 24 6.19 -8.77 -2.15
N LEU A 25 6.17 -8.05 -1.03
CA LEU A 25 4.94 -7.54 -0.42
C LEU A 25 4.93 -6.02 -0.43
N VAL A 26 3.80 -5.44 -0.81
CA VAL A 26 3.51 -4.03 -0.61
C VAL A 26 2.59 -3.91 0.59
N VAL A 27 3.07 -3.24 1.64
CA VAL A 27 2.39 -3.17 2.94
C VAL A 27 2.07 -1.73 3.27
N CYS A 28 0.80 -1.47 3.59
CA CYS A 28 0.34 -0.21 4.16
C CYS A 28 0.01 -0.41 5.66
N GLY A 29 -0.03 0.69 6.40
CA GLY A 29 -0.39 0.69 7.81
C GLY A 29 -0.23 2.09 8.39
N GLY A 30 -0.71 2.31 9.62
CA GLY A 30 -0.48 3.56 10.36
C GLY A 30 1.01 3.89 10.58
N THR A 31 1.89 2.92 10.29
CA THR A 31 3.35 2.93 10.38
C THR A 31 4.08 3.46 9.16
N ALA A 32 3.39 3.78 8.06
CA ALA A 32 4.08 4.34 6.92
C ALA A 32 4.32 5.86 6.99
N LEU A 33 3.88 6.47 8.09
CA LEU A 33 4.46 7.68 8.64
C LEU A 33 5.81 7.37 9.33
N VAL A 34 6.83 7.05 8.52
CA VAL A 34 8.25 7.18 8.91
C VAL A 34 9.05 7.66 7.69
N ALA A 35 8.55 8.70 7.04
CA ALA A 35 9.35 9.50 6.11
C ALA A 35 10.08 10.67 6.82
N THR A 36 9.79 10.92 8.10
CA THR A 36 10.37 12.06 8.85
C THR A 36 10.54 11.69 10.33
N GLU A 37 11.68 11.09 10.69
CA GLU A 37 12.29 10.93 12.04
C GLU A 37 11.49 11.23 13.34
N MET A 38 10.19 10.91 13.43
CA MET A 38 9.36 11.26 14.59
C MET A 38 8.36 10.17 14.92
N VAL A 39 8.66 9.50 16.04
CA VAL A 39 7.74 8.75 16.91
C VAL A 39 7.03 7.55 16.26
N MET A 40 7.75 6.43 16.30
CA MET A 40 7.27 5.07 16.11
C MET A 40 6.21 4.70 17.14
N ARG A 41 4.95 5.05 16.90
CA ARG A 41 3.84 4.26 17.45
C ARG A 41 3.57 3.14 16.46
N ALA A 42 4.47 2.16 16.44
CA ALA A 42 4.33 0.98 15.60
C ALA A 42 3.06 0.23 16.02
N THR A 43 1.98 0.41 15.25
CA THR A 43 0.91 -0.57 15.27
C THR A 43 1.54 -1.90 14.83
N ARG A 44 1.23 -2.98 15.55
CA ARG A 44 1.90 -4.28 15.37
C ARG A 44 1.38 -5.04 14.14
N ASP A 45 0.53 -4.40 13.36
CA ASP A 45 -0.17 -4.91 12.21
C ASP A 45 0.43 -4.37 10.89
N GLY A 46 0.41 -5.21 9.87
CA GLY A 46 0.73 -4.86 8.49
C GLY A 46 -0.42 -5.25 7.58
N ASP A 47 -0.92 -4.28 6.81
CA ASP A 47 -1.95 -4.51 5.82
C ASP A 47 -1.32 -4.67 4.43
N VAL A 48 -1.33 -5.89 3.89
CA VAL A 48 -0.84 -6.20 2.55
C VAL A 48 -1.83 -5.63 1.52
N VAL A 49 -1.34 -4.70 0.70
CA VAL A 49 -2.13 -4.11 -0.38
C VAL A 49 -1.85 -4.69 -1.76
N ALA A 50 -0.67 -5.27 -1.94
CA ALA A 50 -0.31 -5.97 -3.17
C ALA A 50 0.79 -7.00 -2.91
N LEU A 51 0.80 -8.05 -3.73
CA LEU A 51 1.99 -8.84 -3.98
C LEU A 51 2.72 -8.23 -5.19
N ALA A 52 3.99 -8.56 -5.38
CA ALA A 52 4.68 -8.32 -6.64
C ALA A 52 5.38 -9.59 -7.12
N ASP A 53 5.40 -9.80 -8.44
CA ASP A 53 6.28 -10.81 -9.02
C ASP A 53 7.73 -10.32 -9.09
N ASP A 54 8.61 -11.14 -9.66
CA ASP A 54 10.04 -10.85 -9.80
C ASP A 54 10.32 -9.71 -10.78
N GLU A 55 9.37 -9.37 -11.66
CA GLU A 55 9.44 -8.23 -12.58
C GLU A 55 8.93 -6.93 -11.93
N GLY A 56 8.42 -7.01 -10.69
CA GLY A 56 7.87 -5.87 -9.95
C GLY A 56 6.42 -5.53 -10.33
N LYS A 57 5.76 -6.36 -11.12
CA LYS A 57 4.34 -6.19 -11.46
C LYS A 57 3.50 -6.55 -10.24
N LEU A 58 2.58 -5.64 -9.90
CA LEU A 58 1.72 -5.80 -8.75
C LEU A 58 0.56 -6.77 -9.03
N ILE A 59 0.28 -7.62 -8.04
CA ILE A 59 -0.69 -8.72 -8.09
C ILE A 59 -1.66 -8.58 -6.92
N ASP A 60 -2.94 -8.92 -7.16
CA ASP A 60 -4.00 -8.90 -6.14
C ASP A 60 -3.58 -9.83 -4.98
N PRO A 61 -3.49 -9.31 -3.74
CA PRO A 61 -3.10 -10.13 -2.59
C PRO A 61 -4.28 -10.91 -2.00
N ALA A 62 -5.47 -10.89 -2.62
CA ALA A 62 -6.67 -11.55 -2.13
C ALA A 62 -7.07 -12.79 -2.95
N PRO A 63 -7.05 -14.00 -2.34
CA PRO A 63 -6.64 -14.32 -0.96
C PRO A 63 -5.13 -14.28 -0.76
N LEU A 64 -4.68 -14.12 0.50
CA LEU A 64 -3.26 -14.26 0.81
C LEU A 64 -2.77 -15.67 0.46
N PRO A 65 -1.57 -15.82 -0.11
CA PRO A 65 -0.98 -17.12 -0.37
C PRO A 65 -0.93 -17.98 0.90
N GLY A 66 -1.37 -19.24 0.81
CA GLY A 66 -1.53 -20.09 1.99
C GLY A 66 -0.25 -20.25 2.83
N ALA A 67 0.91 -20.36 2.17
CA ALA A 67 2.21 -20.42 2.85
C ALA A 67 2.53 -19.15 3.65
N LEU A 68 2.18 -17.97 3.10
CA LEU A 68 2.37 -16.69 3.76
C LEU A 68 1.42 -16.51 4.95
N ALA A 69 0.16 -16.88 4.78
CA ALA A 69 -0.84 -16.82 5.85
C ALA A 69 -0.50 -17.76 7.02
N LEU A 70 -0.06 -18.98 6.73
CA LEU A 70 0.37 -19.94 7.74
C LEU A 70 1.60 -19.43 8.50
N ALA A 71 2.64 -19.02 7.77
CA ALA A 71 3.85 -18.48 8.39
C ALA A 71 3.57 -17.24 9.25
N ALA A 72 2.67 -16.36 8.81
CA ALA A 72 2.24 -15.21 9.60
C ALA A 72 1.51 -15.63 10.89
N SER A 73 0.64 -16.64 10.84
CA SER A 73 -0.03 -17.18 12.03
C SER A 73 0.97 -17.76 13.03
N GLU A 74 1.99 -18.48 12.58
CA GLU A 74 3.03 -19.05 13.46
C GLU A 74 3.86 -17.94 14.15
N VAL A 75 4.22 -16.89 13.40
CA VAL A 75 4.90 -15.72 13.99
C VAL A 75 4.01 -15.02 15.01
N ALA A 76 2.69 -14.98 14.78
CA ALA A 76 1.76 -14.39 15.72
C ALA A 76 1.80 -15.12 17.07
N GLU A 77 1.82 -16.44 17.03
CA GLU A 77 1.91 -17.32 18.20
C GLU A 77 3.27 -17.15 18.90
N ASP A 78 4.37 -17.14 18.16
CA ASP A 78 5.73 -16.95 18.70
C ASP A 78 5.90 -15.62 19.44
N LEU A 79 5.24 -14.56 18.94
CA LEU A 79 5.37 -13.20 19.47
C LEU A 79 4.25 -12.80 20.44
N GLY A 80 3.23 -13.65 20.61
CA GLY A 80 2.04 -13.34 21.40
C GLY A 80 1.27 -12.11 20.86
N VAL A 81 1.19 -11.97 19.54
CA VAL A 81 0.40 -10.91 18.87
C VAL A 81 -0.87 -11.50 18.23
N PRO A 82 -1.88 -10.67 17.90
CA PRO A 82 -3.09 -11.15 17.23
C PRO A 82 -2.78 -11.89 15.92
N LYS A 83 -3.55 -12.94 15.58
CA LYS A 83 -3.31 -13.75 14.36
C LYS A 83 -3.48 -12.97 13.06
N ASP A 84 -4.30 -11.93 13.09
CA ASP A 84 -4.60 -11.01 12.00
C ASP A 84 -3.62 -9.82 11.92
N TRP A 85 -2.51 -9.85 12.66
CA TRP A 85 -1.43 -8.85 12.56
C TRP A 85 -0.85 -8.74 11.13
N TRP A 86 -1.06 -9.75 10.29
CA TRP A 86 -0.71 -9.70 8.89
C TRP A 86 -1.95 -10.06 8.06
N ASN A 87 -2.54 -9.08 7.39
CA ASN A 87 -3.81 -9.25 6.70
C ASN A 87 -3.80 -8.54 5.33
N ASN A 88 -4.78 -8.83 4.49
CA ASN A 88 -5.02 -8.17 3.20
C ASN A 88 -6.40 -7.49 3.16
N GLY A 89 -6.92 -7.12 4.34
CA GLY A 89 -8.26 -6.54 4.50
C GLY A 89 -8.51 -5.35 3.57
N PRO A 90 -7.59 -4.37 3.46
CA PRO A 90 -7.78 -3.24 2.56
C PRO A 90 -7.91 -3.61 1.07
N SER A 91 -7.44 -4.78 0.64
CA SER A 91 -7.51 -5.22 -0.76
C SER A 91 -8.57 -6.29 -1.01
N SER A 92 -9.28 -6.71 0.03
CA SER A 92 -10.29 -7.76 -0.06
C SER A 92 -11.66 -7.18 -0.43
N GLY A 93 -12.50 -8.00 -1.09
CA GLY A 93 -13.89 -7.64 -1.44
C GLY A 93 -14.04 -6.80 -2.72
N GLU A 94 -15.28 -6.42 -3.07
CA GLU A 94 -15.59 -5.64 -4.29
C GLU A 94 -15.06 -4.19 -4.24
N GLY A 95 -14.83 -3.66 -3.04
CA GLY A 95 -14.22 -2.34 -2.82
C GLY A 95 -12.75 -2.38 -2.44
N GLY A 96 -12.07 -3.51 -2.64
CA GLY A 96 -10.67 -3.68 -2.29
C GLY A 96 -9.78 -2.69 -3.05
N LEU A 97 -8.87 -2.05 -2.33
CA LEU A 97 -8.01 -0.99 -2.82
C LEU A 97 -7.23 -1.37 -4.09
N PHE A 98 -6.69 -2.59 -4.14
CA PHE A 98 -6.02 -3.11 -5.33
C PHE A 98 -6.96 -3.15 -6.56
N ARG A 99 -8.21 -3.57 -6.35
CA ARG A 99 -9.24 -3.75 -7.39
C ARG A 99 -9.83 -2.43 -7.87
N LEU A 100 -9.87 -1.41 -7.01
CA LEU A 100 -10.19 -0.03 -7.39
C LEU A 100 -9.11 0.62 -8.28
N GLY A 101 -7.98 -0.07 -8.48
CA GLY A 101 -6.86 0.40 -9.27
C GLY A 101 -5.90 1.20 -8.42
N LEU A 102 -4.61 0.95 -8.61
CA LEU A 102 -3.54 1.71 -7.97
C LEU A 102 -3.17 2.91 -8.86
N PRO A 103 -2.81 4.06 -8.28
CA PRO A 103 -2.47 5.25 -9.05
C PRO A 103 -1.28 5.01 -9.99
N HIS A 104 -1.25 5.77 -11.10
CA HIS A 104 -0.18 5.67 -12.08
C HIS A 104 1.22 5.89 -11.44
N GLY A 105 2.21 5.11 -11.89
CA GLY A 105 3.57 5.13 -11.35
C GLY A 105 3.67 4.73 -9.87
N PHE A 106 2.68 4.03 -9.33
CA PHE A 106 2.71 3.56 -7.95
C PHE A 106 3.82 2.53 -7.72
N ALA A 107 3.95 1.55 -8.62
CA ALA A 107 5.00 0.54 -8.55
C ALA A 107 6.42 1.16 -8.59
N ASP A 108 6.61 2.17 -9.45
CA ASP A 108 7.90 2.86 -9.62
C ASP A 108 8.35 3.64 -8.37
N ARG A 109 7.42 4.00 -7.49
CA ARG A 109 7.69 4.74 -6.25
C ARG A 109 7.97 3.83 -5.05
N LEU A 110 7.87 2.51 -5.21
CA LEU A 110 8.09 1.56 -4.13
C LEU A 110 9.57 1.47 -3.78
N THR A 111 9.88 1.62 -2.49
CA THR A 111 11.22 1.36 -1.95
C THR A 111 11.25 0.01 -1.25
N TRP A 112 11.87 -0.97 -1.91
CA TRP A 112 11.95 -2.36 -1.44
C TRP A 112 13.01 -2.55 -0.34
N LYS A 113 12.67 -3.33 0.68
CA LYS A 113 13.56 -3.72 1.78
C LYS A 113 13.56 -5.23 1.97
N LYS A 114 14.73 -5.86 1.87
CA LYS A 114 14.91 -7.31 2.07
C LYS A 114 15.00 -7.65 3.56
N PHE A 115 14.23 -8.65 4.01
CA PHE A 115 14.25 -9.15 5.40
C PHE A 115 14.85 -10.55 5.53
N GLY A 116 15.17 -11.18 4.40
CA GLY A 116 15.90 -12.42 4.24
C GLY A 116 15.66 -12.96 2.83
N ASP A 117 16.00 -14.21 2.55
CA ASP A 117 15.95 -14.75 1.19
C ASP A 117 14.56 -15.04 0.65
N LYS A 118 13.55 -15.13 1.53
CA LYS A 118 12.16 -15.40 1.17
C LYS A 118 11.26 -14.17 1.19
N LEU A 119 11.69 -13.07 1.80
CA LEU A 119 10.81 -11.93 2.06
C LEU A 119 11.44 -10.57 1.74
N THR A 120 10.80 -9.85 0.83
CA THR A 120 11.07 -8.45 0.50
C THR A 120 9.79 -7.63 0.70
N VAL A 121 9.89 -6.46 1.32
CA VAL A 121 8.72 -5.62 1.63
C VAL A 121 8.97 -4.16 1.23
N ALA A 122 7.99 -3.55 0.55
CA ALA A 122 7.89 -2.12 0.34
C ALA A 122 6.80 -1.53 1.24
N PHE A 123 7.07 -0.36 1.83
CA PHE A 123 6.17 0.33 2.77
C PHE A 123 5.63 1.61 2.17
N ILE A 124 4.34 1.89 2.39
CA ILE A 124 3.64 3.04 1.82
C ILE A 124 2.58 3.60 2.76
N ASP A 125 2.39 4.92 2.73
CA ASP A 125 1.49 5.64 3.65
C ASP A 125 0.02 5.32 3.40
N GLN A 126 -0.68 4.92 4.46
CA GLN A 126 -2.12 4.69 4.44
C GLN A 126 -2.90 5.98 4.12
N ILE A 127 -2.34 7.17 4.39
CA ILE A 127 -2.93 8.47 4.01
C ILE A 127 -3.09 8.58 2.49
N TYR A 128 -2.10 8.11 1.73
CA TYR A 128 -2.11 8.19 0.27
C TYR A 128 -3.32 7.46 -0.33
N PHE A 129 -3.66 6.31 0.24
CA PHE A 129 -4.81 5.53 -0.20
C PHE A 129 -6.14 6.05 0.30
N LYS A 130 -6.22 6.54 1.54
CA LYS A 130 -7.46 7.19 2.01
C LYS A 130 -7.79 8.41 1.16
N LEU A 131 -6.78 9.19 0.75
CA LEU A 131 -6.96 10.32 -0.15
C LEU A 131 -7.36 9.86 -1.56
N TYR A 132 -6.68 8.85 -2.12
CA TYR A 132 -7.01 8.31 -3.44
C TYR A 132 -8.44 7.71 -3.49
N ALA A 133 -8.80 6.92 -2.48
CA ALA A 133 -10.15 6.36 -2.34
C ALA A 133 -11.20 7.46 -2.16
N ALA A 134 -10.92 8.49 -1.35
CA ALA A 134 -11.81 9.64 -1.22
C ALA A 134 -12.00 10.37 -2.55
N VAL A 135 -10.92 10.72 -3.26
CA VAL A 135 -11.00 11.40 -4.56
C VAL A 135 -11.80 10.58 -5.57
N ASN A 136 -11.61 9.26 -5.61
CA ASN A 136 -12.37 8.40 -6.53
C ASN A 136 -13.82 8.19 -6.11
N GLN A 137 -14.13 8.09 -4.82
CA GLN A 137 -15.50 7.98 -4.33
C GLN A 137 -16.28 9.29 -4.52
N PHE A 138 -15.65 10.45 -4.25
CA PHE A 138 -16.23 11.78 -4.49
C PHE A 138 -16.24 12.20 -5.97
N GLY A 139 -15.42 11.56 -6.82
CA GLY A 139 -15.38 11.80 -8.27
C GLY A 139 -16.63 11.31 -9.01
N SER A 140 -17.47 10.49 -8.39
CA SER A 140 -18.67 9.92 -9.02
C SER A 140 -19.85 10.89 -9.19
N TYR A 141 -19.75 12.16 -8.76
CA TYR A 141 -20.82 13.16 -8.95
C TYR A 141 -20.46 14.42 -9.75
N HIS A 142 -19.19 14.68 -10.10
CA HIS A 142 -18.84 15.82 -11.00
C HIS A 142 -17.56 15.59 -11.86
N ALA A 143 -17.15 14.36 -12.17
CA ALA A 143 -15.98 14.09 -13.02
C ALA A 143 -16.15 14.42 -14.53
N THR A 144 -16.91 15.47 -14.86
CA THR A 144 -16.95 16.03 -16.22
C THR A 144 -16.13 17.31 -16.36
N ASP A 145 -15.38 17.75 -15.34
CA ASP A 145 -14.70 19.05 -15.38
C ASP A 145 -13.16 19.00 -15.34
N LEU A 146 -12.56 17.81 -15.48
CA LEU A 146 -11.10 17.64 -15.60
C LEU A 146 -10.65 17.04 -16.93
N GLN A 147 -11.45 17.23 -17.98
CA GLN A 147 -10.95 17.26 -19.35
C GLN A 147 -10.98 18.71 -19.82
N LEU A 148 -9.89 19.45 -19.58
CA LEU A 148 -9.46 20.52 -20.50
C LEU A 148 -8.06 21.02 -20.13
N LYS A 149 -7.19 20.95 -21.15
CA LYS A 149 -5.93 21.69 -21.35
C LYS A 149 -4.65 21.08 -20.76
N CYS A 150 -4.21 20.00 -21.39
CA CYS A 150 -2.80 19.87 -21.74
C CYS A 150 -2.67 20.04 -23.25
N GLU A 151 -2.92 21.24 -23.78
CA GLU A 151 -2.51 21.61 -25.14
C GLU A 151 -2.61 23.13 -25.32
N THR A 152 -1.54 23.71 -25.87
CA THR A 152 -1.32 25.08 -26.33
C THR A 152 -0.82 26.14 -25.32
N SER A 153 0.41 26.59 -25.59
CA SER A 153 1.19 27.65 -24.94
C SER A 153 0.47 29.01 -24.90
N PRO A 154 0.84 29.92 -23.97
CA PRO A 154 0.19 31.23 -23.87
C PRO A 154 0.67 32.19 -24.97
N SER A 155 -0.25 32.82 -25.68
CA SER A 155 -0.02 34.12 -26.33
C SER A 155 -0.85 35.19 -25.61
N PRO A 156 -0.29 36.37 -25.30
CA PRO A 156 -0.96 37.34 -24.43
C PRO A 156 -1.89 38.26 -25.24
N SER A 157 -3.22 38.11 -25.07
CA SER A 157 -4.11 39.25 -25.31
C SER A 157 -5.43 39.16 -24.51
N ARG A 158 -5.69 40.25 -23.77
CA ARG A 158 -6.98 40.76 -23.27
C ARG A 158 -7.66 40.01 -22.12
N VAL A 159 -7.31 40.42 -20.90
CA VAL A 159 -8.19 40.39 -19.72
C VAL A 159 -9.03 41.67 -19.71
N ARG A 160 -10.37 41.57 -19.76
CA ARG A 160 -11.29 42.60 -19.25
C ARG A 160 -12.70 42.04 -19.01
N ALA A 161 -13.30 42.55 -17.92
CA ALA A 161 -14.68 42.44 -17.44
C ALA A 161 -15.03 41.16 -16.67
N SER A 162 -15.78 41.17 -15.56
CA SER A 162 -16.21 42.18 -14.59
C SER A 162 -16.96 41.35 -13.54
N LEU A 163 -16.56 41.40 -12.26
CA LEU A 163 -17.34 40.82 -11.18
C LEU A 163 -18.65 41.61 -11.05
N ARG A 164 -19.78 40.90 -11.00
CA ARG A 164 -20.98 41.35 -10.29
C ARG A 164 -21.47 40.19 -9.44
N CYS A 165 -21.37 40.40 -8.13
CA CYS A 165 -22.07 39.61 -7.12
C CYS A 165 -23.58 39.78 -7.30
N TYR A 166 -24.31 38.68 -7.13
CA TYR A 166 -25.59 38.63 -6.43
C TYR A 166 -25.62 37.35 -5.61
#